data_AF-A0A920RA70-F1
#
_entry.id   AF-A0A920RA70-F1
#
_cell.length_a   1.000
_cell.length_b   1.000
_cell.length_c   1.000
_cell.angle_alpha   90.00
_cell.angle_beta   90.00
_cell.angle_gamma   90.00
#
_symmetry.space_group_name_H-M   'P 1'
#
loop_
_entity.id
_entity.type
_entity.pdbx_description
1 polymer ?
#
loop_
_entity_poly.entity_id
_entity_poly.type
_entity_poly.pdbx_seq_one_letter_code
_entity_poly.pdbx_strand_id
1 'polypeptide(L)'
;MMHPDLGGNKWFKLKRNLKEATKQQKETILSFGGAYSNHLRSLAAAGNIFGINTIGLVRGEIPNPLNPVLKFAHDNGMGLVPP
;
A
#
# COMPACT_ATOMS: atom_id res chain seq x y z
N MET A 1 -14.44 -7.01 -11.74
CA MET A 1 -14.53 -7.66 -10.42
C MET A 1 -13.77 -6.79 -9.42
N MET A 2 -14.39 -6.32 -8.34
CA MET A 2 -13.66 -5.62 -7.28
C MET A 2 -12.88 -6.66 -6.47
N HIS A 3 -11.55 -6.52 -6.38
CA HIS A 3 -10.75 -7.40 -5.52
C HIS A 3 -11.20 -7.17 -4.07
N PRO A 4 -11.54 -8.22 -3.29
CA PRO A 4 -12.10 -8.07 -1.95
C PRO A 4 -11.22 -7.21 -1.02
N ASP A 5 -9.90 -7.27 -1.21
CA ASP A 5 -8.93 -6.49 -0.44
C ASP A 5 -8.80 -5.00 -0.83
N LEU A 6 -9.32 -4.59 -1.98
CA LEU A 6 -9.07 -3.26 -2.54
C LEU A 6 -10.13 -2.22 -2.17
N GLY A 7 -11.22 -2.60 -1.49
CA GLY A 7 -12.23 -1.69 -0.91
C GLY A 7 -12.77 -0.66 -1.90
N GLY A 8 -14.00 -0.88 -2.41
CA GLY A 8 -14.51 -0.24 -3.63
C GLY A 8 -14.18 1.24 -3.86
N ASN A 9 -14.41 2.15 -2.90
CA ASN A 9 -14.12 3.59 -3.07
C ASN A 9 -12.63 3.95 -3.05
N LYS A 10 -11.79 3.15 -2.39
CA LYS A 10 -10.36 3.40 -2.28
C LYS A 10 -9.62 2.95 -3.53
N TRP A 11 -10.08 1.85 -4.12
CA TRP A 11 -9.57 1.34 -5.40
C TRP A 11 -9.67 2.38 -6.54
N PHE A 12 -10.81 3.07 -6.68
CA PHE A 12 -10.97 4.06 -7.75
C PHE A 12 -9.97 5.22 -7.66
N LYS A 13 -9.62 5.66 -6.44
CA LYS A 13 -8.58 6.67 -6.22
C LYS A 13 -7.19 6.12 -6.50
N LEU A 14 -6.90 4.90 -6.04
CA LEU A 14 -5.60 4.26 -6.21
C LEU A 14 -5.31 3.94 -7.69
N LYS A 15 -6.32 3.47 -8.43
CA LYS A 15 -6.22 3.11 -9.85
C LYS A 15 -5.72 4.27 -10.71
N ARG A 16 -6.15 5.50 -10.43
CA ARG A 16 -5.64 6.69 -11.17
C ARG A 16 -4.16 6.91 -10.89
N ASN A 17 -3.74 6.86 -9.63
CA ASN A 17 -2.35 7.06 -9.26
C ASN A 17 -1.44 5.96 -9.82
N LEU A 18 -1.88 4.69 -9.78
CA LEU A 18 -1.17 3.57 -10.39
C LEU A 18 -1.03 3.76 -11.90
N LYS A 19 -2.11 4.14 -12.59
CA LYS A 19 -2.08 4.39 -14.04
C LYS A 19 -1.13 5.52 -14.42
N GLU A 20 -1.13 6.61 -13.65
CA GLU A 20 -0.20 7.72 -13.89
C GLU A 20 1.25 7.34 -13.55
N ALA A 21 1.48 6.57 -12.49
CA ALA A 21 2.80 6.03 -12.17
C ALA A 21 3.34 5.15 -13.32
N THR A 22 2.51 4.24 -13.86
CA THR A 22 2.87 3.42 -15.02
C THR A 22 3.17 4.27 -16.26
N LYS A 23 2.36 5.29 -16.55
CA LYS A 23 2.62 6.22 -17.67
C LYS A 23 3.95 6.96 -17.51
N GLN A 24 4.28 7.35 -16.28
CA GLN A 24 5.53 8.01 -15.93
C GLN A 24 6.71 7.03 -15.74
N GLN A 25 6.52 5.75 -16.06
CA GLN A 25 7.51 4.69 -15.89
C GLN A 25 8.08 4.64 -14.47
N LYS A 26 7.23 4.91 -13.47
CA LYS A 26 7.58 4.80 -12.06
C LYS A 26 7.35 3.37 -11.60
N GLU A 27 8.40 2.78 -11.06
CA GLU A 27 8.38 1.39 -10.57
C GLU A 27 7.93 1.30 -9.11
N THR A 28 7.97 2.42 -8.38
CA THR A 28 7.70 2.46 -6.94
C THR A 28 6.71 3.56 -6.57
N ILE A 29 5.75 3.23 -5.70
CA ILE A 29 4.80 4.19 -5.12
C ILE A 29 5.01 4.26 -3.61
N LEU A 30 5.26 5.48 -3.14
CA LEU A 30 5.33 5.79 -1.71
C LEU A 30 4.02 6.40 -1.24
N SER A 31 3.53 5.96 -0.09
CA SER A 31 2.38 6.57 0.59
C SER A 31 2.57 6.61 2.11
N PHE A 32 1.80 7.48 2.76
CA PHE A 32 1.90 7.76 4.18
C PHE A 32 0.67 7.20 4.90
N GLY A 33 0.85 6.64 6.09
CA GLY A 33 -0.24 6.11 6.91
C GLY A 33 0.15 5.96 8.37
N GLY A 34 -0.82 5.65 9.24
CA GLY A 34 -0.51 5.15 10.59
C GLY A 34 -0.40 3.63 10.61
N ALA A 35 -0.04 3.07 11.78
CA ALA A 35 0.13 1.62 11.95
C ALA A 35 -1.12 0.79 11.58
N TYR A 36 -2.34 1.34 11.70
CA TYR A 36 -3.59 0.65 11.34
C TYR A 36 -4.22 1.20 10.04
N SER A 37 -3.40 1.72 9.12
CA SER A 37 -3.89 2.37 7.90
C SER A 37 -4.47 1.37 6.89
N ASN A 38 -5.79 1.39 6.74
CA ASN A 38 -6.48 0.75 5.61
C ASN A 38 -6.00 1.26 4.24
N HIS A 39 -5.31 2.41 4.16
CA HIS A 39 -4.79 2.90 2.89
C HIS A 39 -3.51 2.17 2.50
N LEU A 40 -2.60 1.99 3.45
CA LEU A 40 -1.38 1.21 3.24
C LEU A 40 -1.72 -0.24 2.92
N ARG A 41 -2.73 -0.83 3.61
CA ARG A 41 -3.23 -2.18 3.29
C ARG A 41 -3.66 -2.32 1.82
N SER A 42 -4.55 -1.43 1.35
CA SER A 42 -5.04 -1.48 -0.04
C SER A 42 -3.95 -1.15 -1.05
N LEU A 43 -3.01 -0.25 -0.73
CA LEU A 43 -1.88 0.06 -1.60
C LEU A 43 -0.93 -1.14 -1.74
N ALA A 44 -0.60 -1.82 -0.64
CA ALA A 44 0.25 -3.01 -0.65
C ALA A 44 -0.36 -4.13 -1.51
N ALA A 45 -1.66 -4.42 -1.31
CA ALA A 45 -2.38 -5.38 -2.14
C ALA A 45 -2.35 -5.00 -3.63
N ALA A 46 -2.56 -3.72 -3.96
CA ALA A 46 -2.49 -3.27 -5.34
C ALA A 46 -1.07 -3.37 -5.91
N GLY A 47 -0.05 -2.98 -5.15
CA GLY A 47 1.35 -3.14 -5.55
C GLY A 47 1.66 -4.57 -5.94
N ASN A 48 1.30 -5.52 -5.08
CA ASN A 48 1.45 -6.95 -5.34
C ASN A 48 0.70 -7.42 -6.61
N ILE A 49 -0.58 -7.05 -6.76
CA ILE A 49 -1.42 -7.46 -7.90
C ILE A 49 -0.90 -6.88 -9.24
N PHE A 50 -0.43 -5.63 -9.23
CA PHE A 50 -0.01 -4.92 -10.44
C PHE A 50 1.50 -4.96 -10.69
N GLY A 51 2.28 -5.66 -9.85
CA GLY A 51 3.73 -5.74 -9.97
C GLY A 51 4.44 -4.40 -9.78
N ILE A 52 3.90 -3.54 -8.91
CA ILE A 52 4.45 -2.22 -8.59
C ILE A 52 5.01 -2.25 -7.18
N ASN A 53 6.25 -1.78 -7.00
CA ASN A 53 6.85 -1.70 -5.68
C ASN A 53 6.12 -0.67 -4.83
N THR A 54 5.93 -0.95 -3.54
CA THR A 54 5.23 -0.02 -2.64
C THR A 54 6.02 0.22 -1.37
N ILE A 55 5.99 1.47 -0.91
CA ILE A 55 6.62 1.92 0.33
C ILE A 55 5.55 2.61 1.17
N GLY A 56 5.39 2.15 2.40
CA GLY A 56 4.50 2.73 3.40
C GLY A 56 5.31 3.45 4.47
N LEU A 57 5.25 4.79 4.47
CA LEU A 57 5.78 5.59 5.57
C LEU A 57 4.79 5.56 6.74
N VAL A 58 5.14 4.81 7.79
CA VAL A 58 4.30 4.53 8.95
C VAL A 58 4.56 5.57 10.03
N ARG A 59 3.63 6.51 10.21
CA ARG A 59 3.68 7.52 11.26
C ARG A 59 3.53 6.86 12.63
N GLY A 60 4.40 7.25 13.56
CA GLY A 60 4.48 6.68 14.91
C GLY A 60 5.38 5.45 14.95
N GLU A 61 5.33 4.72 16.06
CA GLU A 61 6.11 3.49 16.21
C GLU A 61 5.53 2.36 15.35
N ILE A 62 6.42 1.62 14.69
CA ILE A 62 6.08 0.36 14.04
C ILE A 62 6.05 -0.71 15.16
N PRO A 63 4.87 -1.22 15.54
CA PRO A 63 4.78 -2.18 16.63
C PRO A 63 5.56 -3.45 16.30
N ASN A 64 6.24 -4.00 17.30
CA ASN A 64 6.90 -5.31 17.23
C ASN A 64 6.31 -6.22 18.32
N PRO A 65 5.56 -7.28 17.98
CA PRO A 65 5.30 -7.79 16.63
C PRO A 65 4.39 -6.87 15.80
N LEU A 66 4.49 -6.98 14.47
CA LEU A 66 3.64 -6.21 13.54
C LEU A 66 2.16 -6.50 13.81
N ASN A 67 1.35 -5.44 13.80
CA ASN A 67 -0.10 -5.58 13.83
C ASN A 67 -0.62 -6.21 12.50
N PRO A 68 -1.87 -6.69 12.45
CA PRO A 68 -2.40 -7.37 11.26
C PRO A 68 -2.36 -6.54 9.97
N VAL A 69 -2.47 -5.21 10.06
CA VAL A 69 -2.46 -4.31 8.89
C VAL A 69 -1.05 -4.20 8.31
N LEU A 70 -0.06 -3.91 9.15
CA LEU A 70 1.33 -3.82 8.74
C LEU A 70 1.89 -5.17 8.33
N LYS A 71 1.52 -6.24 9.03
CA LYS A 71 1.88 -7.60 8.64
C LYS A 71 1.35 -7.92 7.26
N PHE A 72 0.07 -7.66 6.99
CA PHE A 72 -0.51 -7.86 5.67
C PHE A 72 0.20 -7.02 4.59
N ALA A 73 0.50 -5.75 4.88
CA ALA A 73 1.21 -4.90 3.94
C ALA A 73 2.61 -5.45 3.63
N HIS A 74 3.36 -5.84 4.66
CA HIS A 74 4.68 -6.45 4.54
C HIS A 74 4.65 -7.77 3.77
N ASP A 75 3.70 -8.67 4.08
CA ASP A 75 3.51 -9.94 3.38
C ASP A 75 3.16 -9.73 1.89
N ASN A 76 2.58 -8.58 1.53
CA ASN A 76 2.32 -8.17 0.13
C ASN A 76 3.51 -7.44 -0.51
N GLY A 77 4.69 -7.47 0.11
CA GLY A 77 5.91 -6.88 -0.44
C GLY A 77 6.03 -5.36 -0.25
N MET A 78 5.20 -4.73 0.58
CA MET A 78 5.37 -3.31 0.92
C MET A 78 6.55 -3.12 1.87
N GLY A 79 7.47 -2.21 1.51
CA GLY A 79 8.49 -1.72 2.42
C GLY A 79 7.88 -0.81 3.48
N LEU A 80 8.06 -1.12 4.75
CA LEU A 80 7.58 -0.30 5.87
C LEU A 80 8.73 0.52 6.42
N VAL A 81 8.58 1.84 6.42
CA VAL A 81 9.61 2.78 6.91
C VAL A 81 9.01 3.73 7.95
N PRO A 82 9.70 3.99 9.06
CA PRO A 82 9.33 5.08 9.97
C PRO A 82 9.59 6.45 9.29
N PRO A 83 8.96 7.54 9.77
CA PRO A 83 9.20 8.90 9.30
C PRO A 83 10.60 9.42 9.59
#